data_AF-A0AAV6XKZ4-F1
#
_entry.id   AF-A0AAV6XKZ4-F1
#
_cell.length_a   1.000
_cell.length_b   1.000
_cell.length_c   1.000
_cell.angle_alpha   90.00
_cell.angle_beta   90.00
_cell.angle_gamma   90.00
#
_symmetry.space_group_name_H-M   'P 1'
#
loop_
_entity.id
_entity.type
_entity.pdbx_description
1 polymer ?
#
loop_
_entity_poly.entity_id
_entity_poly.type
_entity_poly.pdbx_seq_one_letter_code
_entity_poly.pdbx_strand_id
1 'polypeptide(L)'
;MAAKFKKCMMFCCTSKPVKEEMAATYEEAIAGLKKLLSEKGELGVAAAAKVRQLTAELAGKNEKTGFDPDERIRTGFAHFKKEKYEKNPALFGELAKGQSPKFLVFACSDSRVCPSHILNFQPGDAFMVRNIANMVPPFDQVENILVIGHSCCGGIKGLMSIPDDGTIQSDFIEDWVNICKAAKAKEAVNVSLGNLLTYPFVREAVVKKTLNLKGGHYDFVKGSFELWNFDFNLSPSVSLL
;
A
#
# COMPACT_ATOMS: atom_id res chain seq x y z
N MET A 1 20.13 12.67 -6.60
CA MET A 1 19.02 12.00 -5.87
C MET A 1 17.72 11.87 -6.69
N ALA A 2 17.19 12.94 -7.31
CA ALA A 2 15.89 12.89 -8.01
C ALA A 2 15.80 11.85 -9.16
N ALA A 3 16.86 11.65 -9.94
CA ALA A 3 16.88 10.66 -11.02
C ALA A 3 16.84 9.21 -10.51
N LYS A 4 17.42 8.93 -9.33
CA LYS A 4 17.44 7.59 -8.72
C LYS A 4 16.07 7.23 -8.09
N PHE A 5 15.38 8.20 -7.50
CA PHE A 5 14.01 8.02 -6.96
C PHE A 5 12.99 7.70 -8.07
N LYS A 6 13.17 8.30 -9.25
CA LYS A 6 12.29 8.12 -10.42
C LYS A 6 12.30 6.68 -10.95
N LYS A 7 13.46 6.00 -10.88
CA LYS A 7 13.63 4.60 -11.33
C LYS A 7 12.85 3.62 -10.44
N CYS A 8 12.82 3.85 -9.13
CA CYS A 8 12.06 3.03 -8.18
C CYS A 8 10.54 3.17 -8.37
N MET A 9 10.05 4.39 -8.64
CA MET A 9 8.65 4.65 -8.97
C MET A 9 8.20 3.98 -10.28
N MET A 10 9.06 4.00 -11.31
CA MET A 10 8.77 3.41 -12.63
C MET A 10 8.55 1.89 -12.56
N PHE A 11 9.30 1.18 -11.73
CA PHE A 11 9.16 -0.28 -11.59
C PHE A 11 7.85 -0.72 -10.93
N CYS A 12 7.15 0.20 -10.26
CA CYS A 12 5.93 -0.07 -9.47
C CYS A 12 4.64 0.11 -10.30
N CYS A 13 4.66 0.93 -11.36
CA CYS A 13 3.47 1.46 -12.05
C CYS A 13 3.31 1.00 -13.52
N THR A 14 3.57 -0.27 -13.86
CA THR A 14 3.28 -0.77 -15.22
C THR A 14 1.89 -1.41 -15.30
N SER A 15 0.85 -0.58 -15.41
CA SER A 15 -0.49 -1.00 -15.86
C SER A 15 -0.85 -0.26 -17.14
N LYS A 16 -1.24 -1.00 -18.19
CA LYS A 16 -1.73 -0.45 -19.47
C LYS A 16 -2.96 0.44 -19.23
N PRO A 17 -3.12 1.57 -19.95
CA PRO A 17 -4.29 2.43 -19.77
C PRO A 17 -5.52 1.85 -20.48
N VAL A 18 -6.61 1.65 -19.73
CA VAL A 18 -7.94 1.24 -20.23
C VAL A 18 -8.66 2.47 -20.81
N LYS A 19 -8.10 3.08 -21.86
CA LYS A 19 -8.64 4.33 -22.44
C LYS A 19 -9.42 4.16 -23.74
N GLU A 20 -9.21 3.06 -24.47
CA GLU A 20 -9.73 2.92 -25.84
C GLU A 20 -11.18 2.40 -25.89
N GLU A 21 -11.59 1.49 -25.01
CA GLU A 21 -12.96 0.94 -25.03
C GLU A 21 -14.04 1.95 -24.60
N MET A 22 -13.74 2.85 -23.65
CA MET A 22 -14.71 3.86 -23.20
C MET A 22 -15.04 4.88 -24.30
N ALA A 23 -14.06 5.27 -25.13
CA ALA A 23 -14.24 6.30 -26.15
C ALA A 23 -15.27 5.91 -27.22
N ALA A 24 -15.29 4.64 -27.63
CA ALA A 24 -16.22 4.12 -28.63
C ALA A 24 -17.70 4.22 -28.17
N THR A 25 -17.96 3.94 -26.89
CA THR A 25 -19.33 3.98 -26.33
C THR A 25 -19.92 5.39 -26.25
N TYR A 26 -19.08 6.43 -26.11
CA TYR A 26 -19.56 7.81 -26.04
C TYR A 26 -19.98 8.35 -27.40
N GLU A 27 -19.25 8.01 -28.47
CA GLU A 27 -19.59 8.47 -29.82
C GLU A 27 -20.91 7.88 -30.30
N GLU A 28 -21.17 6.60 -30.00
CA GLU A 28 -22.44 5.95 -30.31
C GLU A 28 -23.62 6.58 -29.53
N ALA A 29 -23.40 6.90 -28.25
CA ALA A 29 -24.41 7.60 -27.43
C ALA A 29 -24.69 9.01 -27.96
N ILE A 30 -23.66 9.75 -28.41
CA ILE A 30 -23.80 11.09 -29.01
C ILE A 30 -24.58 11.02 -30.33
N ALA A 31 -24.29 10.01 -31.17
CA ALA A 31 -25.00 9.80 -32.43
C ALA A 31 -26.49 9.47 -32.21
N GLY A 32 -26.79 8.60 -31.24
CA GLY A 32 -28.17 8.25 -30.86
C GLY A 32 -28.95 9.47 -30.35
N LEU A 33 -28.31 10.30 -29.51
CA LEU A 33 -28.94 11.52 -29.00
C LEU A 33 -29.23 12.53 -30.11
N LYS A 34 -28.29 12.73 -31.05
CA LYS A 34 -28.49 13.62 -32.21
C LYS A 34 -29.67 13.19 -33.08
N LYS A 35 -29.83 11.88 -33.30
CA LYS A 35 -30.96 11.32 -34.06
C LYS A 35 -32.29 11.60 -33.37
N LEU A 36 -32.40 11.31 -32.07
CA LEU A 36 -33.61 11.58 -31.28
C LEU A 36 -33.99 13.06 -31.25
N LEU A 37 -33.01 13.97 -31.28
CA LEU A 37 -33.24 15.41 -31.34
C LEU A 37 -33.72 15.90 -32.71
N SER A 38 -33.31 15.25 -33.80
CA SER A 38 -33.83 15.56 -35.14
C SER A 38 -35.28 15.10 -35.34
N GLU A 39 -35.72 14.06 -34.62
CA GLU A 39 -37.06 13.47 -34.74
C GLU A 39 -38.11 14.20 -33.86
N LYS A 40 -37.69 14.96 -32.84
CA LYS A 40 -38.59 15.73 -31.96
C LYS A 40 -38.33 17.24 -32.06
N GLY A 41 -38.86 17.86 -33.10
CA GLY A 41 -38.66 19.29 -33.42
C GLY A 41 -39.01 20.27 -32.28
N GLU A 42 -39.95 19.93 -31.40
CA GLU A 42 -40.34 20.77 -30.25
C GLU A 42 -39.31 20.77 -29.10
N LEU A 43 -38.42 19.77 -29.03
CA LEU A 43 -37.37 19.66 -28.01
C LEU A 43 -36.05 20.31 -28.43
N GLY A 44 -35.93 20.75 -29.69
CA GLY A 44 -34.68 21.25 -30.26
C GLY A 44 -34.08 22.43 -29.51
N VAL A 45 -34.90 23.39 -29.08
CA VAL A 45 -34.43 24.61 -28.38
C VAL A 45 -33.98 24.28 -26.96
N ALA A 46 -34.78 23.51 -26.21
CA ALA A 46 -34.47 23.13 -24.83
C ALA A 46 -33.28 22.19 -24.75
N ALA A 47 -33.19 21.22 -25.67
CA ALA A 47 -32.05 20.32 -25.76
C ALA A 47 -30.78 21.04 -26.23
N ALA A 48 -30.85 21.92 -27.21
CA ALA A 48 -29.69 22.71 -27.63
C ALA A 48 -29.19 23.61 -26.48
N ALA A 49 -30.09 24.20 -25.69
CA ALA A 49 -29.72 24.95 -24.50
C ALA A 49 -29.02 24.05 -23.46
N LYS A 50 -29.56 22.85 -23.20
CA LYS A 50 -28.95 21.91 -22.26
C LYS A 50 -27.61 21.35 -22.74
N VAL A 51 -27.47 21.09 -24.04
CA VAL A 51 -26.20 20.69 -24.66
C VAL A 51 -25.19 21.83 -24.54
N ARG A 52 -25.55 23.09 -24.83
CA ARG A 52 -24.65 24.23 -24.64
C ARG A 52 -24.23 24.39 -23.18
N GLN A 53 -25.16 24.20 -22.25
CA GLN A 53 -24.87 24.22 -20.80
C GLN A 53 -23.87 23.13 -20.42
N LEU A 54 -24.12 21.88 -20.82
CA LEU A 54 -23.24 20.75 -20.54
C LEU A 54 -21.87 20.90 -21.23
N THR A 55 -21.83 21.39 -22.47
CA THR A 55 -20.58 21.68 -23.18
C THR A 55 -19.78 22.79 -22.49
N ALA A 56 -20.42 23.82 -21.95
CA ALA A 56 -19.74 24.85 -21.16
C ALA A 56 -19.23 24.31 -19.81
N GLU A 57 -20.03 23.50 -19.11
CA GLU A 57 -19.63 22.81 -17.88
C GLU A 57 -18.47 21.82 -18.11
N LEU A 58 -18.43 21.17 -19.28
CA LEU A 58 -17.35 20.27 -19.69
C LEU A 58 -16.11 21.03 -20.17
N ALA A 59 -16.27 22.15 -20.87
CA ALA A 59 -15.17 23.02 -21.28
C ALA A 59 -14.47 23.64 -20.06
N GLY A 60 -15.22 24.05 -19.03
CA GLY A 60 -14.68 24.53 -17.76
C GLY A 60 -13.98 23.45 -16.92
N LYS A 61 -14.23 22.16 -17.20
CA LYS A 61 -13.54 21.02 -16.58
C LYS A 61 -12.33 20.52 -17.38
N ASN A 62 -12.13 21.05 -18.59
CA ASN A 62 -11.04 20.66 -19.49
C ASN A 62 -9.82 21.59 -19.40
N GLU A 63 -9.85 22.62 -18.56
CA GLU A 63 -8.60 23.13 -18.00
C GLU A 63 -7.99 21.98 -17.22
N LYS A 64 -6.88 21.44 -17.73
CA LYS A 64 -5.97 20.59 -16.98
C LYS A 64 -5.55 21.37 -15.74
N THR A 65 -6.35 21.34 -14.68
CA THR A 65 -5.84 21.58 -13.35
C THR A 65 -4.84 20.46 -13.12
N GLY A 66 -3.56 20.80 -13.28
CA GLY A 66 -2.49 19.89 -12.90
C GLY A 66 -2.76 19.43 -11.48
N PHE A 67 -2.34 18.22 -11.13
CA PHE A 67 -2.44 17.74 -9.75
C PHE A 67 -1.79 18.77 -8.82
N ASP A 68 -2.60 19.42 -7.98
CA ASP A 68 -2.12 20.31 -6.93
C ASP A 68 -1.87 19.47 -5.66
N PRO A 69 -0.59 19.25 -5.29
CA PRO A 69 -0.25 18.46 -4.10
C PRO A 69 -0.76 19.10 -2.81
N ASP A 70 -0.76 20.42 -2.72
CA ASP A 70 -1.12 21.14 -1.50
C ASP A 70 -2.63 21.13 -1.31
N GLU A 71 -3.40 21.32 -2.39
CA GLU A 71 -4.85 21.16 -2.37
C GLU A 71 -5.25 19.73 -2.00
N ARG A 72 -4.57 18.72 -2.55
CA ARG A 72 -4.86 17.31 -2.22
C ARG A 72 -4.64 16.99 -0.73
N ILE A 73 -3.61 17.56 -0.11
CA ILE A 73 -3.33 17.39 1.33
C ILE A 73 -4.42 18.10 2.15
N ARG A 74 -4.71 19.37 1.83
CA ARG A 74 -5.72 20.17 2.55
C ARG A 74 -7.11 19.54 2.52
N THR A 75 -7.58 19.18 1.33
CA THR A 75 -8.90 18.55 1.14
C THR A 75 -8.97 17.16 1.78
N GLY A 76 -7.89 16.39 1.71
CA GLY A 76 -7.77 15.08 2.37
C GLY A 76 -7.87 15.17 3.90
N PHE A 77 -7.17 16.12 4.53
CA PHE A 77 -7.27 16.33 5.97
C PHE A 77 -8.65 16.86 6.39
N ALA A 78 -9.21 17.80 5.63
CA ALA A 78 -10.56 18.31 5.89
C ALA A 78 -11.61 17.18 5.88
N HIS A 79 -11.49 16.26 4.92
CA HIS A 79 -12.34 15.06 4.86
C HIS A 79 -12.13 14.16 6.09
N PHE A 80 -10.89 13.84 6.47
CA PHE A 80 -10.61 13.05 7.67
C PHE A 80 -11.19 13.70 8.93
N LYS A 81 -11.00 15.02 9.10
CA LYS A 81 -11.48 15.76 10.27
C LYS A 81 -13.01 15.62 10.40
N LYS A 82 -13.73 15.90 9.31
CA LYS A 82 -15.20 15.87 9.30
C LYS A 82 -15.77 14.44 9.39
N GLU A 83 -15.23 13.52 8.62
CA GLU A 83 -15.84 12.19 8.42
C GLU A 83 -15.35 11.14 9.41
N LYS A 84 -14.24 11.39 10.11
CA LYS A 84 -13.66 10.44 11.08
C LYS A 84 -13.45 11.07 12.44
N TYR A 85 -12.71 12.17 12.54
CA TYR A 85 -12.35 12.75 13.84
C TYR A 85 -13.56 13.27 14.61
N GLU A 86 -14.32 14.20 14.02
CA GLU A 86 -15.47 14.86 14.66
C GLU A 86 -16.63 13.89 14.92
N LYS A 87 -16.75 12.82 14.11
CA LYS A 87 -17.77 11.78 14.30
C LYS A 87 -17.43 10.77 15.39
N ASN A 88 -16.19 10.73 15.88
CA ASN A 88 -15.73 9.77 16.90
C ASN A 88 -15.01 10.48 18.08
N PRO A 89 -15.64 11.44 18.75
CA PRO A 89 -14.98 12.27 19.77
C PRO A 89 -14.50 11.47 20.98
N ALA A 90 -15.22 10.42 21.38
CA ALA A 90 -14.81 9.53 22.47
C ALA A 90 -13.52 8.77 22.13
N LEU A 91 -13.45 8.18 20.93
CA LEU A 91 -12.26 7.46 20.46
C LEU A 91 -11.03 8.37 20.43
N PHE A 92 -11.12 9.51 19.72
CA PHE A 92 -9.99 10.41 19.60
C PHE A 92 -9.64 11.14 20.90
N GLY A 93 -10.61 11.33 21.80
CA GLY A 93 -10.38 11.83 23.16
C GLY A 93 -9.54 10.87 24.00
N GLU A 94 -9.76 9.56 23.92
CA GLU A 94 -8.92 8.57 24.59
C GLU A 94 -7.55 8.44 23.94
N LEU A 95 -7.48 8.37 22.59
CA LEU A 95 -6.21 8.29 21.86
C LEU A 95 -5.29 9.49 22.12
N ALA A 96 -5.86 10.66 22.42
CA ALA A 96 -5.08 11.85 22.78
C ALA A 96 -4.36 11.72 24.14
N LYS A 97 -4.82 10.84 25.04
CA LYS A 97 -4.18 10.58 26.34
C LYS A 97 -3.01 9.60 26.22
N GLY A 98 -3.02 8.73 25.21
CA GLY A 98 -1.98 7.74 24.99
C GLY A 98 -2.39 6.67 23.97
N GLN A 99 -1.47 5.75 23.68
CA GLN A 99 -1.70 4.62 22.79
C GLN A 99 -1.27 3.30 23.44
N SER A 100 -2.01 2.23 23.17
CA SER A 100 -1.68 0.86 23.60
C SER A 100 -1.99 -0.15 22.49
N PRO A 101 -1.31 -0.04 21.32
CA PRO A 101 -1.58 -0.88 20.16
C PRO A 101 -1.29 -2.35 20.45
N LYS A 102 -2.07 -3.24 19.83
CA LYS A 102 -1.95 -4.70 20.00
C LYS A 102 -1.07 -5.36 18.93
N PHE A 103 -0.73 -4.62 17.88
CA PHE A 103 0.06 -5.09 16.75
C PHE A 103 1.26 -4.16 16.50
N LEU A 104 2.44 -4.75 16.28
CA LEU A 104 3.52 -4.11 15.51
C LEU A 104 3.48 -4.64 14.08
N VAL A 105 3.28 -3.75 13.12
CA VAL A 105 3.14 -4.12 11.71
C VAL A 105 4.31 -3.58 10.90
N PHE A 106 5.07 -4.47 10.26
CA PHE A 106 6.03 -4.11 9.23
C PHE A 106 5.40 -4.33 7.86
N ALA A 107 5.30 -3.26 7.07
CA ALA A 107 4.72 -3.30 5.73
C ALA A 107 5.57 -2.51 4.73
N CYS A 108 5.40 -2.80 3.43
CA CYS A 108 6.18 -2.12 2.40
C CYS A 108 5.70 -0.67 2.26
N SER A 109 6.59 0.25 1.91
CA SER A 109 6.26 1.64 1.56
C SER A 109 5.47 1.78 0.25
N ASP A 110 5.22 0.69 -0.49
CA ASP A 110 4.42 0.68 -1.72
C ASP A 110 3.03 1.32 -1.50
N SER A 111 2.68 2.29 -2.34
CA SER A 111 1.50 3.15 -2.14
C SER A 111 0.16 2.39 -2.21
N ARG A 112 0.16 1.17 -2.75
CA ARG A 112 -1.04 0.35 -2.94
C ARG A 112 -1.35 -0.53 -1.73
N VAL A 113 -0.41 -0.67 -0.79
CA VAL A 113 -0.50 -1.68 0.29
C VAL A 113 -0.55 -1.08 1.70
N CYS A 114 -1.37 -0.03 1.88
CA CYS A 114 -1.59 0.56 3.20
C CYS A 114 -2.24 -0.45 4.17
N PRO A 115 -1.56 -0.88 5.26
CA PRO A 115 -2.10 -1.91 6.15
C PRO A 115 -3.42 -1.52 6.81
N SER A 116 -3.61 -0.24 7.17
CA SER A 116 -4.88 0.25 7.73
C SER A 116 -6.05 0.02 6.79
N HIS A 117 -5.82 0.11 5.47
CA HIS A 117 -6.87 -0.10 4.48
C HIS A 117 -7.14 -1.58 4.23
N ILE A 118 -6.07 -2.38 4.05
CA ILE A 118 -6.20 -3.80 3.70
C ILE A 118 -6.73 -4.63 4.87
N LEU A 119 -6.32 -4.32 6.10
CA LEU A 119 -6.67 -5.08 7.30
C LEU A 119 -7.72 -4.37 8.17
N ASN A 120 -8.26 -3.24 7.70
CA ASN A 120 -9.25 -2.45 8.41
C ASN A 120 -8.82 -2.03 9.85
N PHE A 121 -7.53 -1.81 10.07
CA PHE A 121 -7.06 -1.27 11.35
C PHE A 121 -7.61 0.13 11.59
N GLN A 122 -8.16 0.33 12.78
CA GLN A 122 -8.58 1.63 13.29
C GLN A 122 -7.40 2.37 13.93
N PRO A 123 -7.50 3.69 14.11
CA PRO A 123 -6.52 4.45 14.89
C PRO A 123 -6.34 3.86 16.30
N GLY A 124 -5.10 3.51 16.66
CA GLY A 124 -4.76 2.88 17.94
C GLY A 124 -4.61 1.36 17.89
N ASP A 125 -5.05 0.66 16.84
CA ASP A 125 -4.96 -0.81 16.79
C ASP A 125 -3.51 -1.29 16.59
N ALA A 126 -2.76 -0.62 15.71
CA ALA A 126 -1.45 -1.06 15.26
C ALA A 126 -0.41 0.06 15.27
N PHE A 127 0.76 -0.24 15.80
CA PHE A 127 1.98 0.53 15.60
C PHE A 127 2.61 0.09 14.27
N MET A 128 2.77 1.02 13.33
CA MET A 128 3.16 0.68 11.94
C MET A 128 4.55 1.17 11.59
N VAL A 129 5.38 0.26 11.08
CA VAL A 129 6.65 0.56 10.42
C VAL A 129 6.49 0.28 8.93
N ARG A 130 6.77 1.28 8.08
CA ARG A 130 6.76 1.12 6.63
C ARG A 130 8.10 1.46 6.02
N ASN A 131 8.74 0.49 5.38
CA ASN A 131 10.04 0.66 4.73
C ASN A 131 10.11 -0.09 3.39
N ILE A 132 11.23 0.01 2.70
CA ILE A 132 11.45 -0.69 1.44
C ILE A 132 11.45 -2.20 1.72
N ALA A 133 10.51 -2.90 1.07
CA ALA A 133 10.36 -4.36 1.16
C ALA A 133 10.10 -4.89 2.59
N ASN A 134 9.47 -4.10 3.47
CA ASN A 134 9.00 -4.54 4.80
C ASN A 134 10.05 -5.30 5.62
N MET A 135 11.31 -4.88 5.52
CA MET A 135 12.45 -5.53 6.16
C MET A 135 12.55 -5.11 7.61
N VAL A 136 12.91 -6.05 8.48
CA VAL A 136 12.94 -5.80 9.93
C VAL A 136 14.40 -5.75 10.42
N PRO A 137 14.92 -4.56 10.75
CA PRO A 137 16.16 -4.42 11.52
C PRO A 137 15.89 -4.65 13.02
N PRO A 138 16.93 -4.63 13.88
CA PRO A 138 16.78 -4.80 15.33
C PRO A 138 15.76 -3.97 16.09
N PHE A 139 14.81 -4.62 16.80
CA PHE A 139 13.72 -3.92 17.52
C PHE A 139 12.93 -4.68 18.62
N ASP A 140 12.28 -3.90 19.53
CA ASP A 140 11.70 -4.16 20.88
C ASP A 140 10.13 -4.22 21.01
N GLN A 141 9.66 -4.91 22.06
CA GLN A 141 8.37 -4.97 22.79
C GLN A 141 7.00 -4.73 22.08
N VAL A 142 6.34 -5.82 21.71
CA VAL A 142 4.87 -5.96 21.50
C VAL A 142 4.41 -7.41 21.74
N GLU A 143 3.09 -7.68 21.79
CA GLU A 143 2.48 -9.02 21.91
C GLU A 143 2.36 -9.78 20.58
N ASN A 144 2.26 -9.07 19.45
CA ASN A 144 2.17 -9.66 18.12
C ASN A 144 3.01 -8.86 17.13
N ILE A 145 3.90 -9.54 16.40
CA ILE A 145 4.62 -8.95 15.27
C ILE A 145 4.12 -9.59 13.98
N LEU A 146 3.62 -8.76 13.08
CA LEU A 146 3.16 -9.15 11.75
C LEU A 146 4.06 -8.52 10.69
N VAL A 147 4.71 -9.36 9.88
CA VAL A 147 5.48 -8.93 8.70
C VAL A 147 4.64 -9.21 7.45
N ILE A 148 4.29 -8.16 6.69
CA ILE A 148 3.42 -8.25 5.51
C ILE A 148 4.23 -8.00 4.23
N GLY A 149 4.44 -9.04 3.44
CA GLY A 149 4.90 -8.95 2.06
C GLY A 149 3.75 -8.70 1.09
N HIS A 150 4.06 -8.42 -0.18
CA HIS A 150 3.03 -8.22 -1.21
C HIS A 150 3.46 -8.58 -2.64
N SER A 151 2.47 -8.80 -3.52
CA SER A 151 2.67 -9.04 -4.95
C SER A 151 3.38 -7.87 -5.63
N CYS A 152 4.21 -8.16 -6.64
CA CYS A 152 4.91 -7.16 -7.48
C CYS A 152 5.73 -6.12 -6.68
N CYS A 153 6.35 -6.54 -5.58
CA CYS A 153 7.20 -5.66 -4.76
C CYS A 153 8.42 -5.16 -5.54
N GLY A 154 8.53 -3.83 -5.68
CA GLY A 154 9.65 -3.19 -6.37
C GLY A 154 11.00 -3.43 -5.69
N GLY A 155 11.03 -3.50 -4.35
CA GLY A 155 12.25 -3.80 -3.60
C GLY A 155 12.74 -5.23 -3.83
N ILE A 156 11.85 -6.23 -3.80
CA ILE A 156 12.20 -7.62 -4.12
C ILE A 156 12.61 -7.74 -5.59
N LYS A 157 11.92 -7.06 -6.51
CA LYS A 157 12.32 -7.05 -7.92
C LYS A 157 13.70 -6.43 -8.11
N GLY A 158 14.00 -5.35 -7.39
CA GLY A 158 15.31 -4.73 -7.34
C GLY A 158 16.38 -5.71 -6.84
N LEU A 159 16.13 -6.38 -5.71
CA LEU A 159 17.00 -7.42 -5.15
C LEU A 159 17.30 -8.54 -6.15
N MET A 160 16.27 -9.08 -6.80
CA MET A 160 16.42 -10.15 -7.80
C MET A 160 17.15 -9.70 -9.07
N SER A 161 17.35 -8.39 -9.26
CA SER A 161 18.08 -7.82 -10.40
C SER A 161 19.52 -7.42 -10.07
N ILE A 162 19.97 -7.63 -8.82
CA ILE A 162 21.37 -7.34 -8.43
C ILE A 162 22.27 -8.43 -9.01
N PRO A 163 23.32 -8.08 -9.77
CA PRO A 163 24.29 -9.05 -10.26
C PRO A 163 25.14 -9.63 -9.13
N ASP A 164 25.51 -10.91 -9.25
CA ASP A 164 26.33 -11.62 -8.24
C ASP A 164 27.80 -11.21 -8.23
N ASP A 165 28.21 -10.32 -9.13
CA ASP A 165 29.58 -9.82 -9.29
C ASP A 165 29.99 -8.75 -8.27
N GLY A 166 29.08 -8.38 -7.36
CA GLY A 166 29.32 -7.40 -6.31
C GLY A 166 29.30 -5.95 -6.79
N THR A 167 28.88 -5.69 -8.03
CA THR A 167 28.76 -4.32 -8.53
C THR A 167 27.54 -3.62 -7.95
N ILE A 168 27.78 -2.51 -7.24
CA ILE A 168 26.72 -1.72 -6.60
C ILE A 168 26.29 -0.57 -7.51
N GLN A 169 25.02 -0.51 -7.92
CA GLN A 169 24.47 0.56 -8.77
C GLN A 169 23.73 1.66 -8.01
N SER A 170 23.49 1.49 -6.71
CA SER A 170 22.74 2.44 -5.88
C SER A 170 23.34 2.63 -4.50
N ASP A 171 23.26 3.87 -4.00
CA ASP A 171 24.01 4.31 -2.82
C ASP A 171 23.49 3.71 -1.49
N PHE A 172 22.27 3.16 -1.48
CA PHE A 172 21.60 2.67 -0.25
C PHE A 172 20.60 1.54 -0.50
N ILE A 173 19.99 1.45 -1.69
CA ILE A 173 18.89 0.52 -1.94
C ILE A 173 19.41 -0.90 -1.96
N GLU A 174 20.56 -1.15 -2.60
CA GLU A 174 21.15 -2.49 -2.70
C GLU A 174 21.61 -3.03 -1.35
N ASP A 175 22.33 -2.21 -0.57
CA ASP A 175 22.72 -2.56 0.80
C ASP A 175 21.49 -2.87 1.67
N TRP A 176 20.42 -2.07 1.54
CA TRP A 176 19.19 -2.30 2.28
C TRP A 176 18.50 -3.60 1.87
N VAL A 177 18.33 -3.87 0.57
CA VAL A 177 17.63 -5.09 0.13
C VAL A 177 18.47 -6.36 0.31
N ASN A 178 19.80 -6.24 0.42
CA ASN A 178 20.70 -7.35 0.71
C ASN A 178 20.43 -8.02 2.06
N ILE A 179 19.69 -7.39 2.98
CA ILE A 179 19.16 -8.02 4.20
C ILE A 179 18.41 -9.34 3.87
N CYS A 180 17.79 -9.41 2.69
CA CYS A 180 17.08 -10.60 2.21
C CYS A 180 17.74 -11.27 1.00
N LYS A 181 19.05 -11.09 0.75
CA LYS A 181 19.74 -11.57 -0.47
C LYS A 181 19.44 -13.03 -0.85
N ALA A 182 19.26 -13.90 0.15
CA ALA A 182 18.99 -15.31 -0.06
C ALA A 182 17.52 -15.66 -0.42
N ALA A 183 16.61 -14.69 -0.49
CA ALA A 183 15.16 -14.96 -0.46
C ALA A 183 14.35 -14.32 -1.60
N LYS A 184 13.36 -15.08 -2.10
CA LYS A 184 12.27 -14.59 -2.96
C LYS A 184 11.15 -13.95 -2.13
N ALA A 185 10.16 -13.29 -2.74
CA ALA A 185 9.17 -12.43 -2.04
C ALA A 185 8.51 -13.03 -0.77
N LYS A 186 7.93 -14.24 -0.83
CA LYS A 186 7.37 -14.91 0.36
C LYS A 186 8.47 -15.37 1.34
N GLU A 187 9.60 -15.80 0.81
CA GLU A 187 10.74 -16.18 1.63
C GLU A 187 11.37 -14.98 2.35
N ALA A 188 11.27 -13.77 1.80
CA ALA A 188 11.77 -12.54 2.42
C ALA A 188 10.96 -12.18 3.68
N VAL A 189 9.66 -12.49 3.70
CA VAL A 189 8.85 -12.42 4.92
C VAL A 189 9.39 -13.40 5.97
N ASN A 190 9.68 -14.64 5.58
CA ASN A 190 10.25 -15.64 6.50
C ASN A 190 11.67 -15.29 6.96
N VAL A 191 12.52 -14.71 6.10
CA VAL A 191 13.84 -14.19 6.50
C VAL A 191 13.68 -13.06 7.50
N SER A 192 12.75 -12.14 7.28
CA SER A 192 12.48 -11.05 8.23
C SER A 192 11.95 -11.58 9.57
N LEU A 193 11.11 -12.63 9.56
CA LEU A 193 10.66 -13.33 10.76
C LEU A 193 11.83 -14.07 11.46
N GLY A 194 12.77 -14.64 10.71
CA GLY A 194 14.01 -15.19 11.26
C GLY A 194 14.92 -14.13 11.88
N ASN A 195 15.03 -12.96 11.24
CA ASN A 195 15.80 -11.82 11.76
C ASN A 195 15.20 -11.32 13.08
N LEU A 196 13.87 -11.34 13.24
CA LEU A 196 13.22 -11.07 14.53
C LEU A 196 13.70 -12.00 15.65
N LEU A 197 13.98 -13.27 15.36
CA LEU A 197 14.52 -14.19 16.36
C LEU A 197 15.96 -13.89 16.74
N THR A 198 16.70 -13.04 16.03
CA THR A 198 18.06 -12.67 16.45
C THR A 198 18.07 -11.84 17.73
N TYR A 199 16.94 -11.22 18.10
CA TYR A 199 16.79 -10.49 19.36
C TYR A 199 16.56 -11.45 20.52
N PRO A 200 17.42 -11.43 21.56
CA PRO A 200 17.27 -12.31 22.71
C PRO A 200 15.88 -12.22 23.36
N PHE A 201 15.33 -11.02 23.53
CA PHE A 201 14.01 -10.82 24.14
C PHE A 201 12.85 -11.27 23.25
N VAL A 202 12.92 -11.12 21.91
CA VAL A 202 11.90 -11.67 21.00
C VAL A 202 11.93 -13.18 21.08
N ARG A 203 13.13 -13.78 21.00
CA ARG A 203 13.32 -15.22 21.12
C ARG A 203 12.76 -15.73 22.45
N GLU A 204 13.09 -15.07 23.56
CA GLU A 204 12.55 -15.41 24.88
C GLU A 204 11.03 -15.29 24.94
N ALA A 205 10.44 -14.22 24.40
CA ALA A 205 9.00 -13.99 24.43
C ALA A 205 8.24 -15.01 23.56
N VAL A 206 8.80 -15.40 22.41
CA VAL A 206 8.26 -16.48 21.57
C VAL A 206 8.33 -17.82 22.30
N VAL A 207 9.46 -18.14 22.94
CA VAL A 207 9.62 -19.36 23.75
C VAL A 207 8.65 -19.39 24.94
N LYS A 208 8.45 -18.25 25.60
CA LYS A 208 7.48 -18.06 26.70
C LYS A 208 6.03 -17.99 26.23
N LYS A 209 5.77 -18.03 24.90
CA LYS A 209 4.45 -17.88 24.28
C LYS A 209 3.73 -16.57 24.63
N THR A 210 4.49 -15.54 24.97
CA THR A 210 3.98 -14.18 25.23
C THR A 210 4.06 -13.28 23.99
N LEU A 211 4.69 -13.75 22.91
CA LEU A 211 4.80 -13.06 21.63
C LEU A 211 4.52 -14.00 20.47
N ASN A 212 3.61 -13.62 19.57
CA ASN A 212 3.35 -14.35 18.33
C ASN A 212 4.02 -13.68 17.13
N LEU A 213 4.72 -14.47 16.32
CA LEU A 213 5.26 -14.04 15.03
C LEU A 213 4.37 -14.60 13.91
N LYS A 214 3.91 -13.72 13.03
CA LYS A 214 3.07 -14.09 11.88
C LYS A 214 3.63 -13.49 10.59
N GLY A 215 3.60 -14.29 9.54
CA GLY A 215 3.85 -13.83 8.18
C GLY A 215 2.55 -13.61 7.43
N GLY A 216 2.49 -12.55 6.64
CA GLY A 216 1.38 -12.27 5.75
C GLY A 216 1.87 -11.98 4.33
N HIS A 217 1.05 -12.32 3.34
CA HIS A 217 1.29 -11.95 1.95
C HIS A 217 0.00 -11.47 1.29
N TYR A 218 0.00 -10.20 0.88
CA TYR A 218 -1.11 -9.60 0.14
C TYR A 218 -0.86 -9.62 -1.37
N ASP A 219 -1.73 -10.30 -2.12
CA ASP A 219 -1.73 -10.26 -3.59
C ASP A 219 -2.83 -9.29 -4.06
N PHE A 220 -2.44 -8.07 -4.44
CA PHE A 220 -3.39 -7.07 -4.95
C PHE A 220 -3.81 -7.32 -6.40
N VAL A 221 -3.10 -8.19 -7.14
CA VAL A 221 -3.50 -8.57 -8.50
C VAL A 221 -4.72 -9.50 -8.43
N LYS A 222 -4.74 -10.41 -7.44
CA LYS A 222 -5.83 -11.35 -7.21
C LYS A 222 -6.81 -10.89 -6.11
N GLY A 223 -6.45 -9.87 -5.35
CA GLY A 223 -7.23 -9.41 -4.19
C GLY A 223 -7.26 -10.40 -3.03
N SER A 224 -6.22 -11.22 -2.86
CA SER A 224 -6.16 -12.26 -1.82
C SER A 224 -5.12 -11.95 -0.74
N PHE A 225 -5.36 -12.45 0.48
CA PHE A 225 -4.43 -12.33 1.59
C PHE A 225 -4.15 -13.71 2.19
N GLU A 226 -2.88 -14.08 2.29
CA GLU A 226 -2.42 -15.28 2.98
C GLU A 226 -1.81 -14.88 4.33
N LEU A 227 -2.13 -15.63 5.37
CA LEU A 227 -1.63 -15.44 6.74
C LEU A 227 -1.15 -16.78 7.29
N TRP A 228 0.03 -16.80 7.90
CA TRP A 228 0.59 -17.99 8.53
C TRP A 228 1.26 -17.67 9.86
N ASN A 229 1.30 -18.66 10.74
CA ASN A 229 2.12 -18.60 11.96
C ASN A 229 3.57 -18.94 11.62
N PHE A 230 4.50 -18.28 12.29
CA PHE A 230 5.91 -18.63 12.21
C PHE A 230 6.28 -19.50 13.41
N ASP A 231 6.21 -20.81 13.20
CA ASP A 231 6.48 -21.81 14.23
C ASP A 231 7.99 -22.10 14.30
N PHE A 232 8.62 -21.66 15.38
CA PHE A 232 10.03 -21.97 15.65
C PHE A 232 10.13 -23.15 16.62
N ASN A 233 10.56 -24.32 16.12
CA ASN A 233 10.87 -25.47 16.95
C ASN A 233 12.33 -25.40 17.42
N LEU A 234 12.55 -25.10 18.70
CA LEU A 234 13.84 -25.40 19.35
C LEU A 234 13.91 -26.90 19.59
N SER A 235 14.78 -27.61 18.87
CA SER A 235 15.24 -28.92 19.35
C SER A 235 16.16 -28.68 20.55
N PRO A 236 15.93 -29.32 21.71
CA PRO A 236 16.92 -29.30 22.77
C PRO A 236 18.18 -29.97 22.23
N SER A 237 19.31 -29.27 22.27
CA SER A 237 20.61 -29.92 22.08
C SER A 237 20.81 -30.87 23.25
N VAL A 238 20.73 -32.17 23.00
CA VAL A 238 21.18 -33.18 23.97
C VAL A 238 22.68 -33.02 24.08
N SER A 239 23.14 -32.44 25.19
CA SER A 239 24.54 -32.51 25.59
C SER A 239 24.82 -33.98 25.92
N LEU A 240 25.50 -34.68 25.01
CA LEU A 240 26.19 -35.91 25.35
C LEU A 240 27.35 -35.51 26.25
N LEU A 241 27.22 -35.82 27.55
CA LEU A 241 28.37 -35.92 28.46
C LEU A 241 29.34 -36.98 27.94
#